data_AF-A0A1I9GCN1-F1
#
_entry.id   AF-A0A1I9GCN1-F1
#
_cell.length_a   1.000
_cell.length_b   1.000
_cell.length_c   1.000
_cell.angle_alpha   90.00
_cell.angle_beta   90.00
_cell.angle_gamma   90.00
#
_symmetry.space_group_name_H-M   'P 1'
#
loop_
_entity.id
_entity.type
_entity.pdbx_description
1 polymer ?
#
loop_
_entity_poly.entity_id
_entity_poly.type
_entity_poly.pdbx_seq_one_letter_code
_entity_poly.pdbx_strand_id
1 'polypeptide(L)'
;FAANSCNLTAHSNKYNLIDLFRTPNLRKKTILITYIWFVNAVVYNCLTFNISNLPVNDFLSFIINGAVELPAYFLIWPLLDAIGRRWSLAAPMILAGLACISTILTSITHAHHPLFIAIMAYVGKFGIAASFAVIYLFSGELYPTVVRALGMGMSSMVAGSGLILAPNFDKYFA
;
A
#
# COMPACT_ATOMS: atom_id res chain seq x y z
N PHE A 1 44.71 23.87 -37.30
CA PHE A 1 43.25 24.09 -37.22
C PHE A 1 42.68 22.90 -36.48
N ALA A 2 42.54 22.93 -35.15
CA ALA A 2 41.42 23.54 -34.41
C ALA A 2 40.07 22.97 -34.89
N ALA A 3 39.12 22.51 -34.08
CA ALA A 3 38.97 22.25 -32.65
C ALA A 3 37.56 21.63 -32.52
N ASN A 4 37.36 20.78 -31.51
CA ASN A 4 36.12 20.65 -30.73
C ASN A 4 34.76 20.82 -31.43
N SER A 5 33.96 19.74 -31.45
CA SER A 5 32.74 19.65 -30.62
C SER A 5 31.81 18.51 -31.07
N CYS A 6 31.95 17.35 -30.43
CA CYS A 6 30.76 16.69 -29.89
C CYS A 6 31.20 15.73 -28.79
N ASN A 7 31.40 16.30 -27.61
CA ASN A 7 31.26 15.58 -26.37
C ASN A 7 29.85 14.99 -26.33
N LEU A 8 29.63 13.81 -26.92
CA LEU A 8 28.66 12.87 -26.38
C LEU A 8 29.29 12.29 -25.11
N THR A 9 29.42 13.13 -24.09
CA THR A 9 29.33 12.63 -22.73
C THR A 9 27.93 12.04 -22.65
N ALA A 10 27.84 10.74 -22.92
CA ALA A 10 26.87 9.90 -22.28
C ALA A 10 27.15 10.01 -20.76
N HIS A 11 26.76 11.14 -20.18
CA HIS A 11 26.36 11.19 -18.80
C HIS A 11 25.16 10.24 -18.74
N SER A 12 25.46 8.95 -18.58
CA SER A 12 24.64 8.06 -17.79
C SER A 12 24.53 8.75 -16.45
N ASN A 13 23.58 9.69 -16.37
CA ASN A 13 23.25 10.39 -15.17
C ASN A 13 22.67 9.29 -14.32
N LYS A 14 23.53 8.66 -13.50
CA LYS A 14 23.10 7.75 -12.45
C LYS A 14 22.25 8.63 -11.55
N TYR A 15 20.96 8.71 -11.86
CA TYR A 15 19.96 9.36 -11.02
C TYR A 15 20.03 8.64 -9.69
N ASN A 16 20.82 9.21 -8.79
CA ASN A 16 21.12 8.61 -7.52
C ASN A 16 19.93 8.91 -6.61
N LEU A 17 19.59 8.00 -5.69
CA LEU A 17 18.51 8.21 -4.71
C LEU A 17 18.62 9.59 -4.02
N ILE A 18 19.86 10.07 -3.87
CA ILE A 18 20.24 11.34 -3.25
C ILE A 18 19.76 12.56 -4.06
N ASP A 19 19.68 12.48 -5.39
CA ASP A 19 19.24 13.61 -6.23
C ASP A 19 17.71 13.82 -6.15
N LEU A 20 16.96 12.78 -5.74
CA LEU A 20 15.53 12.85 -5.43
C LEU A 20 15.25 13.60 -4.11
N PHE A 21 16.23 13.60 -3.19
CA PHE A 21 16.17 14.32 -1.93
C PHE A 21 16.66 15.78 -2.04
N ARG A 22 17.15 16.21 -3.20
CA ARG A 22 17.79 17.52 -3.39
C ARG A 22 16.81 18.69 -3.42
N THR A 23 15.56 18.46 -3.84
CA THR A 23 14.49 19.47 -3.79
C THR A 23 13.47 19.16 -2.68
N PRO A 24 13.18 20.12 -1.78
CA PRO A 24 12.35 19.88 -0.59
C PRO A 24 10.90 19.49 -0.91
N ASN A 25 10.36 19.95 -2.05
CA ASN A 25 9.01 19.61 -2.48
C ASN A 25 8.89 18.17 -3.00
N LEU A 26 9.91 17.66 -3.69
CA LEU A 26 9.97 16.26 -4.13
C LEU A 26 10.20 15.32 -2.94
N ARG A 27 11.06 15.71 -1.99
CA ARG A 27 11.30 14.97 -0.75
C ARG A 27 10.03 14.75 0.08
N LYS A 28 9.20 15.79 0.27
CA LYS A 28 7.95 15.65 1.05
C LYS A 28 6.97 14.70 0.36
N LYS A 29 6.88 14.79 -0.96
CA LYS A 29 6.04 13.90 -1.77
C LYS A 29 6.54 12.45 -1.73
N THR A 30 7.86 12.21 -1.72
CA THR A 30 8.41 10.84 -1.70
C THR A 30 8.18 10.19 -0.37
N ILE A 31 8.46 10.90 0.72
CA ILE A 31 8.19 10.43 2.08
C ILE A 31 6.72 10.06 2.25
N LEU A 32 5.80 10.92 1.78
CA LEU A 32 4.37 10.66 1.87
C LEU A 32 3.97 9.37 1.12
N ILE A 33 4.45 9.20 -0.12
CA ILE A 33 4.11 8.03 -0.93
C ILE A 33 4.76 6.76 -0.37
N THR A 34 6.00 6.81 0.10
CA THR A 34 6.63 5.67 0.77
C THR A 34 5.91 5.29 2.06
N TYR A 35 5.39 6.27 2.80
CA TYR A 35 4.62 6.02 4.02
C TYR A 35 3.27 5.36 3.71
N ILE A 36 2.51 5.89 2.75
CA ILE A 36 1.23 5.28 2.35
C ILE A 36 1.44 3.87 1.80
N TRP A 37 2.51 3.66 1.03
CA TRP A 37 2.87 2.34 0.52
C TRP A 37 3.16 1.35 1.65
N PHE A 38 3.96 1.77 2.63
CA PHE A 38 4.26 0.98 3.81
C PHE A 38 2.99 0.59 4.57
N VAL A 39 2.09 1.56 4.82
CA VAL A 39 0.80 1.30 5.48
C VAL A 39 -0.03 0.31 4.67
N ASN A 40 -0.19 0.52 3.36
CA ASN A 40 -0.95 -0.40 2.50
C ASN A 40 -0.35 -1.82 2.51
N ALA A 41 0.98 -1.95 2.46
CA ALA A 41 1.64 -3.25 2.49
C ALA A 41 1.42 -3.96 3.83
N VAL A 42 1.61 -3.27 4.95
CA VAL A 42 1.38 -3.84 6.29
C VAL A 42 -0.07 -4.27 6.44
N VAL A 43 -1.01 -3.38 6.15
CA VAL A 43 -2.44 -3.64 6.33
C VAL A 43 -2.90 -4.76 5.39
N TYR A 44 -2.45 -4.79 4.13
CA TYR A 44 -2.74 -5.89 3.18
C TYR A 44 -2.27 -7.25 3.70
N ASN A 45 -1.02 -7.31 4.20
CA ASN A 45 -0.47 -8.54 4.77
C ASN A 45 -1.21 -8.95 6.04
N CYS A 46 -1.52 -8.00 6.94
CA CYS A 46 -2.28 -8.27 8.15
C CYS A 46 -3.68 -8.83 7.85
N LEU A 47 -4.43 -8.23 6.92
CA LEU A 47 -5.75 -8.74 6.55
C LEU A 47 -5.69 -10.08 5.87
N THR A 48 -4.71 -10.29 4.98
CA THR A 48 -4.53 -11.58 4.31
C THR A 48 -4.24 -12.67 5.33
N PHE A 49 -3.38 -12.39 6.32
CA PHE A 49 -3.14 -13.31 7.43
C PHE A 49 -4.40 -13.58 8.26
N ASN A 50 -5.23 -12.55 8.49
CA ASN A 50 -6.49 -12.71 9.21
C ASN A 50 -7.49 -13.58 8.43
N ILE A 51 -7.60 -13.38 7.12
CA ILE A 51 -8.47 -14.16 6.21
C ILE A 51 -8.02 -15.63 6.15
N SER A 52 -6.71 -15.88 6.15
CA SER A 52 -6.15 -17.24 6.19
C SER A 52 -6.31 -17.95 7.54
N ASN A 53 -6.67 -17.24 8.61
CA ASN A 53 -6.97 -17.85 9.91
C ASN A 53 -8.46 -18.22 10.08
N LEU A 54 -9.31 -17.94 9.09
CA LEU A 54 -10.71 -18.38 9.15
C LEU A 54 -10.80 -19.89 8.89
N PRO A 55 -11.67 -20.64 9.60
CA PRO A 55 -11.90 -22.07 9.42
C PRO A 55 -12.73 -22.37 8.14
N VAL A 56 -12.38 -21.73 7.02
CA VAL A 56 -12.98 -21.91 5.70
C VAL A 56 -11.90 -22.45 4.77
N ASN A 57 -12.25 -23.34 3.84
CA ASN A 57 -11.30 -23.88 2.86
C ASN A 57 -10.47 -22.76 2.21
N ASP A 58 -9.15 -22.83 2.31
CA ASP A 58 -8.22 -21.79 1.82
C ASP A 58 -8.44 -21.44 0.35
N PHE A 59 -8.79 -22.43 -0.48
CA PHE A 59 -9.15 -22.24 -1.88
C PHE A 59 -10.35 -21.30 -2.06
N LEU A 60 -11.36 -21.39 -1.20
CA LEU A 60 -12.56 -20.57 -1.28
C LEU A 60 -12.24 -19.11 -0.90
N SER A 61 -11.45 -18.91 0.15
CA SER A 61 -10.97 -17.60 0.60
C SER A 61 -10.11 -16.91 -0.47
N PHE A 62 -9.30 -17.66 -1.22
CA PHE A 62 -8.54 -17.15 -2.36
C PHE A 62 -9.43 -16.69 -3.52
N ILE A 63 -10.44 -17.49 -3.89
CA ILE A 63 -11.38 -17.12 -4.96
C ILE A 63 -12.17 -15.87 -4.57
N ILE A 64 -12.67 -15.80 -3.34
CA ILE A 64 -13.39 -14.62 -2.83
C ILE A 64 -12.48 -13.39 -2.82
N ASN A 65 -11.20 -13.56 -2.45
CA ASN A 65 -10.21 -12.48 -2.53
C ASN A 65 -10.06 -11.91 -3.93
N GLY A 66 -9.81 -12.77 -4.93
CA GLY A 66 -9.69 -12.33 -6.32
C GLY A 66 -10.98 -11.69 -6.83
N ALA A 67 -12.14 -12.24 -6.45
CA ALA A 67 -13.45 -11.74 -6.82
C ALA A 67 -13.79 -10.38 -6.19
N VAL A 68 -13.26 -10.05 -5.00
CA VAL A 68 -13.45 -8.74 -4.34
C VAL A 68 -12.47 -7.70 -4.86
N GLU A 69 -11.26 -8.10 -5.24
CA GLU A 69 -10.25 -7.18 -5.78
C GLU A 69 -10.64 -6.62 -7.15
N LEU A 70 -11.14 -7.46 -8.06
CA LEU A 70 -11.60 -7.05 -9.40
C LEU A 70 -12.60 -5.87 -9.39
N PRO A 71 -13.74 -5.93 -8.69
CA PRO A 71 -14.70 -4.84 -8.65
C PRO A 71 -14.16 -3.62 -7.87
N ALA A 72 -13.24 -3.80 -6.93
CA ALA A 72 -12.58 -2.69 -6.24
C ALA A 72 -11.84 -1.78 -7.22
N TYR A 73 -11.13 -2.37 -8.18
CA TYR A 73 -10.47 -1.62 -9.24
C TYR A 73 -11.47 -0.92 -10.16
N PHE A 74 -12.60 -1.52 -10.50
CA PHE A 74 -13.62 -0.86 -11.33
C PHE A 74 -14.30 0.31 -10.61
N LEU A 75 -14.59 0.17 -9.32
CA LEU A 75 -15.22 1.21 -8.51
C LEU A 75 -14.31 2.42 -8.24
N ILE A 76 -12.99 2.26 -8.34
CA ILE A 76 -12.05 3.36 -8.10
C ILE A 76 -12.06 4.42 -9.20
N TRP A 77 -12.34 4.01 -10.45
CA TRP A 77 -12.37 4.90 -11.62
C TRP A 77 -13.40 6.02 -11.48
N PRO A 78 -14.70 5.75 -11.22
CA PRO A 78 -15.67 6.82 -11.00
C PRO A 78 -15.38 7.60 -9.69
N LEU A 79 -14.78 6.96 -8.69
CA LEU A 79 -14.42 7.62 -7.43
C LEU A 79 -13.29 8.66 -7.62
N LEU A 80 -12.35 8.39 -8.53
CA LEU A 80 -11.29 9.31 -8.95
C LEU A 80 -11.87 10.57 -9.61
N ASP A 81 -12.85 10.38 -10.49
CA ASP A 81 -13.49 11.49 -11.23
C ASP A 81 -14.43 12.33 -10.34
N ALA A 82 -15.13 11.72 -9.38
CA ALA A 82 -16.15 12.42 -8.59
C ALA A 82 -15.60 13.18 -7.37
N ILE A 83 -14.58 12.66 -6.69
CA ILE A 83 -14.19 13.10 -5.33
C ILE A 83 -12.86 13.88 -5.31
N GLY A 84 -12.14 13.92 -6.43
CA GLY A 84 -10.91 14.69 -6.63
C GLY A 84 -9.64 14.00 -6.10
N ARG A 85 -8.48 14.42 -6.65
CA ARG A 85 -7.17 13.74 -6.52
C ARG A 85 -6.71 13.40 -5.09
N ARG A 86 -7.02 14.24 -4.10
CA ARG A 86 -6.57 14.04 -2.69
C ARG A 86 -7.47 13.07 -1.91
N TRP A 87 -8.77 13.14 -2.14
CA TRP A 87 -9.77 12.37 -1.39
C TRP A 87 -9.89 10.95 -1.93
N SER A 88 -9.54 10.73 -3.20
CA SER A 88 -9.44 9.40 -3.81
C SER A 88 -8.44 8.48 -3.08
N LEU A 89 -7.38 9.02 -2.46
CA LEU A 89 -6.48 8.25 -1.57
C LEU A 89 -7.00 8.15 -0.14
N ALA A 90 -7.52 9.24 0.42
CA ALA A 90 -7.92 9.29 1.82
C ALA A 90 -9.18 8.45 2.11
N ALA A 91 -10.19 8.48 1.23
CA ALA A 91 -11.45 7.77 1.43
C ALA A 91 -11.27 6.24 1.57
N PRO A 92 -10.56 5.53 0.66
CA PRO A 92 -10.36 4.09 0.82
C PRO A 92 -9.47 3.74 2.02
N MET A 93 -8.50 4.59 2.37
CA MET A 93 -7.69 4.39 3.59
C MET A 93 -8.51 4.56 4.87
N ILE A 94 -9.41 5.55 4.93
CA ILE A 94 -10.30 5.75 6.08
C ILE A 94 -11.27 4.58 6.19
N LEU A 95 -11.85 4.13 5.07
CA LEU A 95 -12.73 2.97 5.04
C LEU A 95 -12.02 1.71 5.54
N ALA A 96 -10.80 1.45 5.07
CA ALA A 96 -9.99 0.32 5.52
C ALA A 96 -9.62 0.42 7.00
N GLY A 97 -9.26 1.62 7.48
CA GLY A 97 -8.95 1.86 8.89
C GLY A 97 -10.16 1.63 9.81
N LEU A 98 -11.34 2.13 9.42
CA LEU A 98 -12.58 1.90 10.16
C LEU A 98 -12.95 0.42 10.19
N ALA A 99 -12.78 -0.30 9.07
CA ALA A 99 -12.98 -1.73 9.01
C ALA A 99 -12.04 -2.48 9.98
N CYS A 100 -10.74 -2.16 10.00
CA CYS A 100 -9.79 -2.74 10.94
C CYS A 100 -10.11 -2.44 12.42
N ILE A 101 -10.55 -1.21 12.74
CA ILE A 101 -10.94 -0.87 14.12
C ILE A 101 -12.18 -1.68 14.53
N SER A 102 -13.14 -1.83 13.62
CA SER A 102 -14.35 -2.60 13.90
C SER A 102 -14.07 -4.08 14.18
N THR A 103 -13.12 -4.72 13.47
CA THR A 103 -12.76 -6.11 13.75
C THR A 103 -12.12 -6.28 15.13
N ILE A 104 -11.30 -5.33 15.57
CA ILE A 104 -10.69 -5.32 16.91
C ILE A 104 -11.76 -5.14 17.98
N LEU A 105 -12.68 -4.18 17.81
CA LEU A 105 -13.77 -3.93 18.77
C LEU A 105 -14.68 -5.16 18.93
N THR A 106 -15.01 -5.84 17.83
CA THR A 106 -15.80 -7.08 17.90
C THR A 106 -15.07 -8.21 18.62
N SER A 107 -13.74 -8.32 18.43
CA SER A 107 -12.91 -9.30 19.13
C SER A 107 -12.89 -9.10 20.65
N ILE A 108 -12.82 -7.85 21.11
CA ILE A 108 -12.79 -7.50 22.55
C ILE A 108 -14.15 -7.74 23.22
N THR A 109 -15.25 -7.60 22.48
CA THR A 109 -16.61 -7.64 23.07
C THR A 109 -17.14 -9.08 23.26
N HIS A 110 -16.33 -10.13 23.06
CA HIS A 110 -16.70 -11.56 23.18
C HIS A 110 -17.97 -11.99 22.40
N ALA A 111 -18.44 -11.16 21.46
CA ALA A 111 -19.52 -11.51 20.54
C ALA A 111 -18.91 -12.31 19.38
N HIS A 112 -18.81 -13.64 19.54
CA HIS A 112 -18.26 -14.56 18.55
C HIS A 112 -19.17 -14.68 17.31
N HIS A 113 -19.29 -13.62 16.51
CA HIS A 113 -19.90 -13.64 15.19
C HIS A 113 -18.81 -13.67 14.11
N PRO A 114 -18.29 -14.86 13.75
CA PRO A 114 -17.20 -14.99 12.78
C PRO A 114 -17.55 -14.41 11.40
N LEU A 115 -18.83 -14.43 11.02
CA LEU A 115 -19.33 -13.85 9.78
C LEU A 115 -19.17 -12.32 9.74
N PHE A 116 -19.41 -11.62 10.85
CA PHE A 116 -19.27 -10.17 10.90
C PHE A 116 -17.81 -9.74 10.74
N ILE A 117 -16.90 -10.45 11.44
CA ILE A 117 -15.46 -10.24 11.34
C ILE A 117 -14.99 -10.52 9.90
N ALA A 118 -15.48 -11.60 9.28
CA ALA A 118 -15.18 -11.92 7.88
C ALA A 118 -15.62 -10.80 6.92
N ILE A 119 -16.87 -10.33 7.03
CA ILE A 119 -17.40 -9.26 6.18
C ILE A 119 -16.57 -7.99 6.32
N MET A 120 -16.26 -7.58 7.55
CA MET A 120 -15.44 -6.39 7.80
C MET A 120 -14.00 -6.56 7.31
N ALA A 121 -13.41 -7.76 7.43
CA ALA A 121 -12.12 -8.05 6.82
C ALA A 121 -12.18 -7.91 5.28
N TYR A 122 -13.22 -8.43 4.61
CA TYR A 122 -13.37 -8.26 3.16
C TYR A 122 -13.61 -6.80 2.75
N VAL A 123 -14.35 -6.02 3.53
CA VAL A 123 -14.54 -4.57 3.31
C VAL A 123 -13.20 -3.82 3.48
N GLY A 124 -12.42 -4.15 4.51
CA GLY A 124 -11.08 -3.60 4.68
C GLY A 124 -10.16 -3.94 3.51
N LYS A 125 -10.24 -5.19 3.01
CA LYS A 125 -9.44 -5.63 1.88
C LYS A 125 -9.83 -4.92 0.58
N PHE A 126 -11.12 -4.73 0.35
CA PHE A 126 -11.64 -3.91 -0.74
C PHE A 126 -11.08 -2.48 -0.68
N GLY A 127 -11.07 -1.86 0.50
CA GLY A 127 -10.51 -0.53 0.72
C GLY A 127 -9.01 -0.45 0.44
N ILE A 128 -8.24 -1.48 0.80
CA ILE A 128 -6.79 -1.52 0.54
C ILE A 128 -6.50 -1.74 -0.94
N ALA A 129 -7.24 -2.62 -1.62
CA ALA A 129 -7.11 -2.84 -3.07
C ALA A 129 -7.40 -1.54 -3.85
N ALA A 130 -8.47 -0.84 -3.46
CA ALA A 130 -8.80 0.51 -3.94
C ALA A 130 -7.63 1.50 -3.72
N SER A 131 -7.10 1.57 -2.49
CA SER A 131 -5.96 2.44 -2.16
C SER A 131 -4.70 2.10 -2.97
N PHE A 132 -4.44 0.81 -3.21
CA PHE A 132 -3.36 0.34 -4.06
C PHE A 132 -3.49 0.85 -5.50
N ALA A 133 -4.70 0.79 -6.07
CA ALA A 133 -4.98 1.31 -7.40
C ALA A 133 -4.65 2.81 -7.51
N VAL A 134 -5.12 3.60 -6.53
CA VAL A 134 -4.92 5.06 -6.56
C VAL A 134 -3.45 5.43 -6.36
N ILE A 135 -2.72 4.76 -5.47
CA ILE A 135 -1.29 5.06 -5.29
C ILE A 135 -0.47 4.67 -6.54
N TYR A 136 -0.87 3.61 -7.25
CA TYR A 136 -0.32 3.24 -8.57
C TYR A 136 -0.72 4.22 -9.68
N LEU A 137 -1.78 4.99 -9.55
CA LEU A 137 -2.04 6.07 -10.48
C LEU A 137 -1.20 7.30 -10.10
N PHE A 138 -1.31 7.72 -8.84
CA PHE A 138 -0.71 8.94 -8.31
C PHE A 138 0.81 8.95 -8.41
N SER A 139 1.46 7.81 -8.15
CA SER A 139 2.91 7.69 -8.26
C SER A 139 3.42 7.82 -9.71
N GLY A 140 2.56 7.60 -10.71
CA GLY A 140 2.90 7.73 -12.13
C GLY A 140 2.71 9.16 -12.64
N GLU A 141 1.77 9.87 -12.02
CA GLU A 141 1.57 11.30 -12.24
C GLU A 141 2.62 12.16 -11.54
N LEU A 142 3.23 11.66 -10.47
CA LEU A 142 4.12 12.42 -9.59
C LEU A 142 5.61 12.11 -9.77
N TYR A 143 5.98 10.89 -10.17
CA TYR A 143 7.39 10.49 -10.33
C TYR A 143 7.76 10.10 -11.76
N PRO A 144 8.99 10.44 -12.20
CA PRO A 144 9.60 9.76 -13.33
C PRO A 144 9.79 8.26 -12.98
N THR A 145 9.49 7.39 -13.94
CA THR A 145 9.40 5.91 -13.79
C THR A 145 10.60 5.26 -13.10
N VAL A 146 11.78 5.88 -13.16
CA VAL A 146 13.06 5.36 -12.65
C VAL A 146 13.15 5.28 -11.11
N VAL A 147 12.51 6.21 -10.38
CA VAL A 147 12.58 6.27 -8.89
C VAL A 147 11.42 5.56 -8.20
N ARG A 148 10.40 5.21 -8.97
CA ARG A 148 9.17 4.57 -8.50
C ARG A 148 9.42 3.18 -7.90
N ALA A 149 10.09 2.31 -8.66
CA ALA A 149 10.39 0.95 -8.23
C ALA A 149 11.36 0.90 -7.03
N LEU A 150 12.34 1.82 -6.99
CA LEU A 150 13.28 1.93 -5.87
C LEU A 150 12.59 2.37 -4.57
N GLY A 151 11.67 3.34 -4.63
CA GLY A 151 10.88 3.76 -3.48
C GLY A 151 9.96 2.65 -2.95
N MET A 152 9.27 1.93 -3.86
CA MET A 152 8.44 0.79 -3.51
C MET A 152 9.28 -0.33 -2.87
N GLY A 153 10.43 -0.68 -3.46
CA GLY A 153 11.35 -1.69 -2.93
C GLY A 153 11.87 -1.35 -1.54
N MET A 154 12.32 -0.12 -1.29
CA MET A 154 12.76 0.31 0.05
C MET A 154 11.63 0.23 1.09
N SER A 155 10.42 0.66 0.73
CA SER A 155 9.27 0.58 1.66
C SER A 155 8.90 -0.87 2.00
N SER A 156 8.99 -1.79 1.03
CA SER A 156 8.80 -3.22 1.26
C SER A 156 9.90 -3.83 2.14
N MET A 157 11.15 -3.37 2.02
CA MET A 157 12.24 -3.82 2.90
C MET A 157 12.02 -3.37 4.36
N VAL A 158 11.51 -2.14 4.57
CA VAL A 158 11.16 -1.64 5.91
C VAL A 158 9.92 -2.35 6.47
N ALA A 159 8.93 -2.66 5.63
CA ALA A 159 7.77 -3.47 6.03
C ALA A 159 8.19 -4.90 6.39
N GLY A 160 9.09 -5.49 5.60
CA GLY A 160 9.64 -6.82 5.85
C GLY A 160 10.41 -6.88 7.16
N SER A 161 11.27 -5.90 7.46
CA SER A 161 11.99 -5.86 8.74
C SER A 161 11.04 -5.69 9.93
N GLY A 162 9.98 -4.88 9.80
CA GLY A 162 8.94 -4.75 10.82
C GLY A 162 8.20 -6.06 11.11
N LEU A 163 7.87 -6.82 10.06
CA LEU A 163 7.19 -8.11 10.20
C LEU A 163 8.08 -9.20 10.83
N ILE A 164 9.38 -9.19 10.52
CA ILE A 164 10.38 -10.11 11.11
C ILE A 164 10.61 -9.81 12.60
N LEU A 165 10.54 -8.53 13.00
CA LEU A 165 10.71 -8.13 14.39
C LEU A 165 9.46 -8.44 15.24
N ALA A 166 8.26 -8.46 14.66
CA ALA A 166 7.00 -8.69 15.36
C ALA A 166 6.96 -9.96 16.25
N PRO A 167 7.35 -11.16 15.80
CA PRO A 167 7.36 -12.36 16.64
C PRO A 167 8.48 -12.37 17.69
N ASN A 168 9.51 -11.53 17.54
CA ASN A 168 10.57 -11.43 18.53
C ASN A 168 10.11 -10.62 19.75
N PHE A 169 9.33 -9.56 19.55
CA PHE A 169 8.80 -8.75 20.67
C PHE A 169 7.80 -9.50 21.54
N ASP A 170 6.96 -10.36 20.96
CA ASP A 170 5.99 -11.18 21.70
C ASP A 170 6.69 -12.18 22.65
N LYS A 171 7.87 -12.68 22.25
CA LYS A 171 8.72 -13.56 23.08
C LYS A 171 9.46 -12.86 24.21
N TYR A 172 9.65 -11.54 24.14
CA TYR A 172 10.33 -10.78 25.20
C TYR A 172 9.37 -10.33 26.31
N PHE A 173 8.06 -10.45 26.10
CA PHE A 173 7.02 -10.03 27.06
C PHE A 173 6.20 -11.20 27.63
N ALA A 174 6.59 -12.45 27.33
CA ALA A 174 6.10 -13.67 27.95
C ALA A 174 7.17 -14.25 28.90
#